data_AF-A0A6I5E402-F1
#
_entry.id   AF-A0A6I5E402-F1
#
_cell.length_a   1.000
_cell.length_b   1.000
_cell.length_c   1.000
_cell.angle_alpha   90.00
_cell.angle_beta   90.00
_cell.angle_gamma   90.00
#
_symmetry.space_group_name_H-M   'P 1'
#
loop_
_entity.id
_entity.type
_entity.pdbx_description
1 polymer ?
#
loop_
_entity_poly.entity_id
_entity_poly.type
_entity_poly.pdbx_seq_one_letter_code
_entity_poly.pdbx_strand_id
1 'polypeptide(L)'
;MLMRTDPFRELDRLAQHLMGPGTWSRPSAMPMDAYRDGDQYVIAFDLPGIDPDALDIDVERNMLTVRAERRPLPRSESAQTELSERPLGVFSRQLVLADTLDTERICADYEAGVLTLRIPIAERAKPRKISVRSTGERQELDG
;
A
#
# COMPACT_ATOMS: atom_id res chain seq x y z
N MET A 1 32.59 -4.03 15.29
CA MET A 1 32.31 -5.48 15.21
C MET A 1 30.98 -5.71 15.91
N LEU A 2 29.91 -6.01 15.15
CA LEU A 2 28.60 -6.34 15.74
C LEU A 2 28.73 -7.74 16.37
N MET A 3 28.90 -7.81 17.69
CA MET A 3 28.96 -9.08 18.40
C MET A 3 27.53 -9.55 18.69
N ARG A 4 27.03 -10.49 17.90
CA ARG A 4 25.91 -11.34 18.27
C ARG A 4 26.28 -12.79 17.96
N THR A 5 26.49 -13.57 19.00
CA THR A 5 26.70 -15.02 18.94
C THR A 5 25.35 -15.66 18.69
N ASP A 6 25.05 -16.00 17.43
CA ASP A 6 23.88 -16.80 17.11
C ASP A 6 24.31 -18.18 16.58
N PRO A 7 24.34 -19.22 17.44
CA PRO A 7 24.90 -20.53 17.12
C PRO A 7 24.07 -21.33 16.11
N PHE A 8 22.92 -20.81 15.66
CA PHE A 8 22.00 -21.49 14.74
C PHE A 8 21.90 -20.82 13.35
N ARG A 9 22.91 -20.02 12.95
CA ARG A 9 22.97 -19.25 11.69
C ARG A 9 22.60 -20.02 10.41
N GLU A 10 23.02 -21.27 10.27
CA GLU A 10 22.71 -22.07 9.07
C GLU A 10 21.27 -22.57 9.04
N LEU A 11 20.72 -22.87 10.22
CA LEU A 11 19.34 -23.34 10.37
C LEU A 11 18.36 -22.20 10.08
N ASP A 12 18.65 -20.98 10.55
CA ASP A 12 17.86 -19.79 10.25
C ASP A 12 17.84 -19.48 8.75
N ARG A 13 18.96 -19.60 8.04
CA ARG A 13 18.99 -19.37 6.57
C ARG A 13 18.13 -20.38 5.81
N LEU A 14 18.19 -21.66 6.18
CA LEU A 14 17.39 -22.71 5.57
C LEU A 14 15.89 -22.53 5.91
N ALA A 15 15.58 -22.16 7.16
CA ALA A 15 14.23 -21.85 7.60
C ALA A 15 13.65 -20.61 6.92
N GLN A 16 14.45 -19.55 6.70
CA GLN A 16 14.04 -18.38 5.91
C GLN A 16 13.72 -18.74 4.46
N HIS A 17 14.48 -19.66 3.86
CA HIS A 17 14.28 -20.08 2.47
C HIS A 17 13.06 -21.01 2.29
N LEU A 18 12.70 -21.79 3.31
CA LEU A 18 11.57 -22.75 3.26
C LEU A 18 10.27 -22.21 3.89
N MET A 19 10.34 -21.32 4.89
CA MET A 19 9.20 -20.86 5.68
C MET A 19 9.20 -19.35 6.02
N GLY A 20 10.20 -18.58 5.56
CA GLY A 20 10.31 -17.15 5.84
C GLY A 20 9.34 -16.27 5.02
N PRO A 21 8.97 -15.09 5.53
CA PRO A 21 8.24 -14.07 4.76
C PRO A 21 9.08 -13.54 3.60
N GLY A 22 8.44 -13.11 2.52
CA GLY A 22 9.12 -12.60 1.31
C GLY A 22 9.10 -13.55 0.11
N THR A 23 8.34 -14.64 0.18
CA THR A 23 8.03 -15.48 -1.00
C THR A 23 6.71 -15.06 -1.62
N TRP A 24 6.45 -15.42 -2.87
CA TRP A 24 5.14 -15.19 -3.51
C TRP A 24 3.98 -15.82 -2.73
N SER A 25 4.21 -16.95 -2.05
CA SER A 25 3.19 -17.65 -1.25
C SER A 25 3.00 -17.05 0.16
N ARG A 26 3.98 -16.29 0.66
CA ARG A 26 3.93 -15.57 1.94
C ARG A 26 4.65 -14.22 1.82
N PRO A 27 4.00 -13.21 1.22
CA PRO A 27 4.61 -11.90 1.03
C PRO A 27 4.98 -11.27 2.38
N SER A 28 6.05 -10.47 2.38
CA SER A 28 6.47 -9.71 3.55
C SER A 28 5.45 -8.61 3.88
N ALA A 29 5.40 -8.22 5.16
CA ALA A 29 4.56 -7.11 5.61
C ALA A 29 4.97 -5.81 4.89
N MET A 30 3.97 -5.07 4.45
CA MET A 30 4.10 -3.76 3.80
C MET A 30 3.31 -2.76 4.65
N PRO A 31 3.96 -2.07 5.60
CA PRO A 31 3.33 -1.02 6.41
C PRO A 31 2.77 0.07 5.51
N MET A 32 1.63 0.64 5.91
CA MET A 32 0.96 1.66 5.13
C MET A 32 0.09 2.57 5.97
N ASP A 33 -0.04 3.81 5.52
CA ASP A 33 -1.01 4.78 5.99
C ASP A 33 -2.00 5.11 4.86
N ALA A 34 -3.25 5.35 5.23
CA ALA A 34 -4.28 5.79 4.29
C ALA A 34 -5.13 6.88 4.92
N TYR A 35 -5.30 7.99 4.23
CA TYR A 35 -6.05 9.14 4.71
C TYR A 35 -6.66 9.94 3.58
N ARG A 36 -7.62 10.79 3.91
CA ARG A 36 -8.22 11.73 2.98
C ARG A 36 -7.53 13.08 3.11
N ASP A 37 -7.15 13.66 1.98
CA ASP A 37 -6.57 14.99 1.89
C ASP A 37 -7.40 15.80 0.87
N GLY A 38 -8.28 16.66 1.38
CA GLY A 38 -9.21 17.43 0.55
C GLY A 38 -10.11 16.57 -0.35
N ASP A 39 -9.89 16.68 -1.66
CA ASP A 39 -10.58 15.95 -2.72
C ASP A 39 -9.82 14.71 -3.22
N GLN A 40 -8.77 14.30 -2.52
CA GLN A 40 -7.98 13.11 -2.82
C GLN A 40 -7.98 12.12 -1.64
N TYR A 41 -7.83 10.85 -1.98
CA TYR A 41 -7.52 9.78 -1.06
C TYR A 41 -6.06 9.38 -1.26
N VAL A 42 -5.27 9.46 -0.20
CA VAL A 42 -3.82 9.24 -0.23
C VAL A 42 -3.49 7.96 0.50
N ILE A 43 -2.66 7.12 -0.12
CA ILE A 43 -2.18 5.86 0.45
C ILE A 43 -0.65 5.85 0.34
N ALA A 44 0.04 5.73 1.47
CA ALA A 44 1.50 5.68 1.53
C ALA A 44 1.97 4.31 1.99
N PHE A 45 2.95 3.72 1.31
CA PHE A 45 3.55 2.42 1.64
C PHE A 45 5.05 2.56 1.90
N ASP A 46 5.51 2.00 3.02
CA ASP A 46 6.94 1.95 3.34
C ASP A 46 7.61 0.80 2.58
N LEU A 47 8.37 1.15 1.54
CA LEU A 47 9.04 0.22 0.63
C LEU A 47 10.52 0.59 0.43
N PRO A 48 11.36 0.70 1.48
CA PRO A 48 12.70 1.25 1.37
C PRO A 48 13.68 0.34 0.62
N GLY A 49 14.36 0.90 -0.38
CA GLY A 49 15.41 0.21 -1.15
C GLY A 49 14.85 -0.84 -2.11
N ILE A 50 13.68 -0.57 -2.67
CA ILE A 50 13.12 -1.27 -3.82
C ILE A 50 13.47 -0.45 -5.07
N ASP A 51 13.84 -1.14 -6.14
CA ASP A 51 14.02 -0.52 -7.45
C ASP A 51 12.63 -0.11 -7.99
N PRO A 52 12.41 1.14 -8.43
CA PRO A 52 11.13 1.54 -9.01
C PRO A 52 10.64 0.62 -10.13
N ASP A 53 11.55 0.05 -10.92
CA ASP A 53 11.20 -0.88 -12.01
C ASP A 53 10.71 -2.24 -11.49
N ALA A 54 10.92 -2.54 -10.20
CA ALA A 54 10.43 -3.73 -9.51
C ALA A 54 9.13 -3.47 -8.71
N LEU A 55 8.50 -2.31 -8.89
CA LEU A 55 7.16 -1.99 -8.38
C LEU A 55 6.11 -2.27 -9.45
N ASP A 56 5.08 -3.02 -9.08
CA ASP A 56 3.92 -3.33 -9.91
C ASP A 56 2.66 -2.89 -9.17
N ILE A 57 1.90 -1.99 -9.78
CA ILE A 57 0.68 -1.41 -9.21
C ILE A 57 -0.44 -1.62 -10.23
N ASP A 58 -1.45 -2.39 -9.82
CA ASP A 58 -2.57 -2.75 -10.66
C ASP A 58 -3.90 -2.43 -9.98
N VAL A 59 -4.91 -2.08 -10.76
CA VAL A 59 -6.27 -1.88 -10.27
C VAL A 59 -7.25 -2.63 -11.16
N GLU A 60 -7.84 -3.68 -10.60
CA GLU A 60 -8.89 -4.46 -11.27
C GLU A 60 -10.16 -4.45 -10.42
N ARG A 61 -11.30 -3.99 -10.99
CA ARG A 61 -12.62 -4.01 -10.31
C ARG A 61 -12.58 -3.40 -8.89
N ASN A 62 -11.96 -2.23 -8.76
CA ASN A 62 -11.73 -1.52 -7.50
C ASN A 62 -10.79 -2.23 -6.51
N MET A 63 -10.15 -3.34 -6.88
CA MET A 63 -9.08 -3.95 -6.10
C MET A 63 -7.76 -3.35 -6.51
N LEU A 64 -7.18 -2.51 -5.66
CA LEU A 64 -5.80 -2.05 -5.80
C LEU A 64 -4.86 -3.12 -5.30
N THR A 65 -3.95 -3.58 -6.17
CA THR A 65 -2.88 -4.51 -5.84
C THR A 65 -1.54 -3.81 -6.00
N VAL A 66 -0.76 -3.77 -4.92
CA VAL A 66 0.62 -3.26 -4.92
C VAL A 66 1.55 -4.43 -4.68
N ARG A 67 2.45 -4.68 -5.63
CA ARG A 67 3.50 -5.70 -5.53
C ARG A 67 4.86 -5.04 -5.67
N ALA A 68 5.82 -5.57 -4.93
CA ALA A 68 7.17 -5.06 -4.95
C ALA A 68 8.17 -6.18 -4.66
N GLU A 69 9.32 -6.17 -5.31
CA GLU A 69 10.40 -7.12 -5.02
C GLU A 69 11.64 -6.40 -4.51
N ARG A 70 12.10 -6.75 -3.31
CA ARG A 70 13.35 -6.26 -2.75
C ARG A 70 14.46 -7.29 -2.91
N ARG A 71 15.40 -6.99 -3.80
CA ARG A 71 16.56 -7.85 -4.04
C ARG A 71 17.67 -7.65 -2.99
N PRO A 72 18.47 -8.68 -2.70
CA PRO A 72 19.68 -8.53 -1.90
C PRO A 72 20.62 -7.50 -2.53
N LEU A 73 21.28 -6.69 -1.72
CA LEU A 73 22.34 -5.81 -2.21
C LEU A 73 23.52 -6.63 -2.76
N PRO A 74 24.17 -6.20 -3.86
CA PRO A 74 25.39 -6.84 -4.32
C PRO A 74 26.48 -6.73 -3.25
N ARG A 75 27.14 -7.85 -2.96
CA ARG A 75 28.23 -7.97 -1.99
C ARG A 75 29.39 -8.73 -2.64
N SER A 76 30.62 -8.51 -2.17
CA SER A 76 31.76 -9.31 -2.62
C SER A 76 31.59 -10.77 -2.19
N GLU A 77 32.23 -11.70 -2.90
CA GLU A 77 32.22 -13.13 -2.55
C GLU A 77 32.81 -13.40 -1.16
N SER A 78 33.71 -12.52 -0.70
CA SER A 78 34.32 -12.55 0.63
C SER A 78 33.46 -11.94 1.74
N ALA A 79 32.32 -11.32 1.43
CA ALA A 79 31.51 -10.63 2.41
C ALA A 79 30.73 -11.62 3.29
N GLN A 80 31.09 -11.66 4.57
CA GLN A 80 30.35 -12.44 5.56
C GLN A 80 29.18 -11.62 6.10
N THR A 81 27.98 -12.20 6.04
CA THR A 81 26.78 -11.56 6.60
C THR A 81 26.73 -11.79 8.09
N GLU A 82 26.96 -10.74 8.87
CA GLU A 82 26.93 -10.84 10.32
C GLU A 82 25.51 -10.78 10.92
N LEU A 83 24.63 -9.98 10.31
CA LEU A 83 23.24 -9.77 10.74
C LEU A 83 22.35 -9.49 9.52
N SER A 84 21.11 -10.00 9.54
CA SER A 84 20.14 -9.82 8.46
C SER A 84 18.73 -9.61 9.00
N GLU A 85 18.39 -8.36 9.30
CA GLU A 85 17.06 -7.98 9.81
C GLU A 85 16.17 -7.35 8.73
N ARG A 86 16.76 -6.96 7.60
CA ARG A 86 16.05 -6.32 6.49
C ARG A 86 15.23 -7.38 5.76
N PRO A 87 13.89 -7.24 5.67
CA PRO A 87 13.09 -8.15 4.87
C PRO A 87 13.49 -8.04 3.40
N LEU A 88 13.61 -9.19 2.74
CA LEU A 88 13.95 -9.36 1.33
C LEU A 88 12.83 -10.13 0.63
N GLY A 89 12.83 -10.10 -0.70
CA GLY A 89 11.86 -10.81 -1.52
C GLY A 89 10.60 -10.00 -1.80
N VAL A 90 9.47 -10.68 -1.91
CA VAL A 90 8.21 -10.13 -2.41
C VAL A 90 7.39 -9.50 -1.28
N PHE A 91 6.92 -8.28 -1.53
CA PHE A 91 5.93 -7.56 -0.75
C PHE A 91 4.66 -7.46 -1.61
N SER A 92 3.51 -7.74 -1.01
CA SER A 92 2.23 -7.64 -1.73
C SER A 92 1.15 -7.14 -0.78
N ARG A 93 0.35 -6.19 -1.25
CA ARG A 93 -0.81 -5.68 -0.53
C ARG A 93 -1.99 -5.54 -1.49
N GLN A 94 -3.17 -5.90 -0.99
CA GLN A 94 -4.42 -5.74 -1.73
C GLN A 94 -5.39 -4.91 -0.90
N LEU A 95 -6.02 -3.94 -1.54
CA LEU A 95 -6.92 -2.98 -0.92
C LEU A 95 -8.17 -2.84 -1.77
N VAL A 96 -9.34 -2.96 -1.14
CA VAL A 96 -10.61 -2.65 -1.79
C VAL A 96 -10.83 -1.15 -1.73
N LEU A 97 -10.92 -0.52 -2.89
CA LEU A 97 -11.22 0.90 -3.06
C LEU A 97 -12.73 1.13 -3.10
N ALA A 98 -13.18 2.26 -2.57
CA ALA A 98 -14.57 2.67 -2.65
C ALA A 98 -14.94 3.12 -4.08
N ASP A 99 -16.18 2.87 -4.51
CA ASP A 99 -16.72 3.32 -5.82
C ASP A 99 -16.72 4.84 -6.03
N THR A 100 -16.52 5.57 -4.92
CA THR A 100 -16.42 7.02 -4.87
C THR A 100 -15.04 7.53 -5.30
N LEU A 101 -14.05 6.65 -5.42
CA LEU A 101 -12.70 6.99 -5.89
C LEU A 101 -12.62 6.83 -7.40
N ASP A 102 -11.89 7.74 -8.05
CA ASP A 102 -11.64 7.73 -9.48
C ASP A 102 -10.34 7.00 -9.78
N THR A 103 -10.45 5.69 -10.03
CA THR A 103 -9.30 4.81 -10.24
C THR A 103 -8.61 5.01 -11.58
N GLU A 104 -9.25 5.69 -12.54
CA GLU A 104 -8.65 5.98 -13.86
C GLU A 104 -7.61 7.11 -13.78
N ARG A 105 -7.66 7.92 -12.71
CA ARG A 105 -6.79 9.09 -12.51
C ARG A 105 -5.88 8.95 -11.29
N ILE A 106 -5.45 7.73 -10.99
CA ILE A 106 -4.49 7.47 -9.91
C ILE A 106 -3.13 8.05 -10.32
N CYS A 107 -2.49 8.77 -9.40
CA CYS A 107 -1.10 9.16 -9.49
C CYS A 107 -0.27 8.35 -8.50
N ALA A 108 0.92 7.93 -8.92
CA ALA A 108 1.86 7.18 -8.09
C ALA A 108 3.22 7.88 -8.09
N ASP A 109 3.73 8.18 -6.90
CA ASP A 109 5.03 8.79 -6.68
C ASP A 109 5.86 7.89 -5.77
N TYR A 110 7.15 7.71 -6.05
CA TYR A 110 8.07 6.96 -5.19
C TYR A 110 9.27 7.81 -4.83
N GLU A 111 9.35 8.22 -3.57
CA GLU A 111 10.38 9.12 -3.07
C GLU A 111 10.90 8.63 -1.72
N ALA A 112 12.22 8.68 -1.52
CA ALA A 112 12.87 8.33 -0.26
C ALA A 112 12.50 6.95 0.33
N GLY A 113 12.07 6.01 -0.51
CA GLY A 113 11.65 4.68 -0.07
C GLY A 113 10.17 4.55 0.28
N VAL A 114 9.35 5.57 0.01
CA VAL A 114 7.91 5.58 0.26
C VAL A 114 7.16 5.68 -1.06
N LEU A 115 6.27 4.72 -1.32
CA LEU A 115 5.34 4.76 -2.46
C LEU A 115 4.07 5.49 -2.02
N THR A 116 3.74 6.61 -2.65
CA THR A 116 2.53 7.38 -2.39
C THR A 116 1.58 7.29 -3.58
N LEU A 117 0.39 6.77 -3.35
CA LEU A 117 -0.71 6.74 -4.31
C LEU A 117 -1.71 7.83 -3.96
N ARG A 118 -2.06 8.67 -4.94
CA ARG A 118 -3.09 9.71 -4.81
C ARG A 118 -4.24 9.41 -5.76
N ILE A 119 -5.43 9.24 -5.19
CA ILE A 119 -6.63 8.85 -5.93
C ILE A 119 -7.67 9.96 -5.78
N PRO A 120 -8.04 10.68 -6.86
CA PRO A 120 -9.08 11.68 -6.80
C PRO A 120 -10.42 11.09 -6.36
N ILE A 121 -11.21 11.86 -5.61
CA ILE A 121 -12.58 11.49 -5.28
C ILE A 121 -13.47 11.91 -6.45
N ALA A 122 -14.22 10.97 -6.99
CA ALA A 122 -15.07 11.17 -8.15
C ALA A 122 -16.09 12.30 -7.89
N GLU A 123 -16.28 13.19 -8.86
CA GLU A 123 -17.21 14.33 -8.76
C GLU A 123 -18.64 13.89 -8.40
N ARG A 124 -19.08 12.75 -8.95
CA ARG A 124 -20.39 12.13 -8.66
C ARG A 124 -20.58 11.74 -7.19
N ALA A 125 -19.50 11.53 -6.46
CA ALA A 125 -19.49 11.11 -5.07
C ALA A 125 -19.37 12.28 -4.08
N LYS A 126 -19.24 13.52 -4.57
CA LYS A 126 -19.28 14.70 -3.70
C LYS A 126 -20.67 14.83 -3.05
N PRO A 127 -20.75 15.11 -1.74
CA PRO A 127 -22.01 15.15 -1.02
C PRO A 127 -22.95 16.20 -1.63
N ARG A 128 -24.11 15.75 -2.10
CA ARG A 128 -25.17 16.63 -2.60
C ARG A 128 -25.98 17.15 -1.42
N LYS A 129 -26.06 18.47 -1.25
CA LYS A 129 -26.92 19.09 -0.24
C LYS A 129 -28.39 18.92 -0.64
N ILE A 130 -29.14 18.10 0.10
CA ILE A 130 -30.59 17.96 -0.08
C ILE A 130 -31.27 19.06 0.72
N SER A 131 -32.00 19.94 0.03
CA SER A 131 -32.81 20.97 0.70
C SER A 131 -34.22 20.43 0.90
N VAL A 132 -34.68 20.37 2.15
CA VAL A 132 -36.07 20.00 2.47
C VAL A 132 -36.96 21.21 2.22
N ARG A 133 -37.96 21.08 1.33
CA ARG A 133 -39.01 22.09 1.18
C ARG A 133 -40.13 21.76 2.17
N SER A 134 -40.53 22.74 2.97
CA SER A 134 -41.73 22.65 3.81
C SER A 134 -42.93 23.08 2.97
N THR A 135 -43.87 22.17 2.73
CA THR A 135 -45.19 22.49 2.16
C THR A 135 -46.10 22.89 3.30
N GLY A 136 -46.20 24.18 3.55
CA GLY A 136 -47.09 24.75 4.55
C GLY A 136 -47.97 25.81 3.92
N GLU A 137 -49.06 25.39 3.27
CA GLU A 137 -50.23 26.22 3.01
C GLU A 137 -51.46 25.31 2.90
N ARG A 138 -52.19 25.15 4.02
CA ARG A 138 -53.60 24.77 3.97
C ARG A 138 -54.35 26.05 3.61
N GLN A 139 -54.87 26.14 2.39
CA GLN A 139 -55.95 27.08 2.11
C GLN A 139 -57.22 26.54 2.74
N GLU A 140 -57.70 27.27 3.73
CA GLU A 140 -59.04 27.14 4.30
C GLU A 140 -60.03 27.64 3.23
N LEU A 141 -61.00 26.80 2.85
CA LEU A 141 -62.09 27.18 1.97
C LEU A 141 -63.14 27.87 2.84
N ASP A 142 -63.27 29.19 2.71
CA ASP A 142 -64.42 29.94 3.23
C ASP A 142 -65.68 29.53 2.44
N GLY A 143 -66.75 29.29 3.19
CA GLY A 143 -68.03 28.74 2.72
C GLY A 143 -68.98 29.71 2.05
#